data_AF-A0A3C1CGC6-F1
#
_entry.id   AF-A0A3C1CGC6-F1
#
_cell.length_a   1.000
_cell.length_b   1.000
_cell.length_c   1.000
_cell.angle_alpha   90.00
_cell.angle_beta   90.00
_cell.angle_gamma   90.00
#
_symmetry.space_group_name_H-M   'P 1'
#
loop_
_entity.id
_entity.type
_entity.pdbx_description
1 polymer ?
#
loop_
_entity_poly.entity_id
_entity_poly.type
_entity_poly.pdbx_seq_one_letter_code
_entity_poly.pdbx_strand_id
1 'polypeptide(L)'
;AETQQTLVRNGLRDRIVVQVDGQLKTGRDVVVAALLGAEEFGFATAPLVVSGCVMMRVCHLDTCPVGIATQNPELRKRFTGKPEFVEHFFQFVAEEVREFLAALGLRSIEEAVGRVELLEVAEALENWKAAGLDLSPILAVPEEGPPTDRFCNCLQDHGLDKALDHRFIDACRAAIDKGEQVALQLEITNRDRTVGTLLGYEITRRRGGAGLPDGTIDLTFVGSAGQSFGAFVPAGVTLRLWGDANDYLAKGLSGGKVVVRPPESSPFAAEEHIIAGNVVLYGATGGEAFIRGQVGERFCVRNSGATAVVEGVGDHGCEYMTG
;
A
#
# COMPACT_ATOMS: atom_id res chain seq x y z
N ALA A 1 -6.74 12.55 -16.86
CA ALA A 1 -6.33 12.90 -18.24
C ALA A 1 -4.96 12.34 -18.59
N GLU A 2 -3.84 12.88 -18.10
CA GLU A 2 -2.49 12.40 -18.52
C GLU A 2 -2.25 10.91 -18.24
N THR A 3 -2.63 10.41 -17.05
CA THR A 3 -2.57 8.98 -16.71
C THR A 3 -3.40 8.15 -17.67
N GLN A 4 -4.64 8.57 -17.96
CA GLN A 4 -5.52 7.91 -18.93
C GLN A 4 -4.85 7.81 -20.31
N GLN A 5 -4.38 8.95 -20.83
CA GLN A 5 -3.75 9.04 -22.14
C GLN A 5 -2.50 8.16 -22.22
N THR A 6 -1.63 8.21 -21.21
CA THR A 6 -0.39 7.43 -21.17
C THR A 6 -0.66 5.94 -21.08
N LEU A 7 -1.59 5.50 -20.24
CA LEU A 7 -1.94 4.08 -20.10
C LEU A 7 -2.56 3.52 -21.38
N VAL A 8 -3.45 4.27 -22.03
CA VAL A 8 -4.07 3.86 -23.30
C VAL A 8 -3.01 3.75 -24.40
N ARG A 9 -2.14 4.76 -24.55
CA ARG A 9 -1.04 4.75 -25.54
C ARG A 9 -0.09 3.55 -25.39
N ASN A 10 0.09 3.06 -24.17
CA ASN A 10 0.98 1.92 -23.88
C ASN A 10 0.25 0.56 -23.86
N GLY A 11 -1.05 0.52 -24.09
CA GLY A 11 -1.81 -0.75 -24.03
C GLY A 11 -1.95 -1.33 -22.61
N LEU A 12 -1.93 -0.48 -21.58
CA LEU A 12 -1.90 -0.88 -20.16
C LEU A 12 -3.14 -0.44 -19.37
N ARG A 13 -4.15 0.13 -20.03
CA ARG A 13 -5.28 0.77 -19.34
C ARG A 13 -6.30 -0.23 -18.79
N ASP A 14 -6.45 -1.37 -19.47
CA ASP A 14 -7.35 -2.48 -19.18
C ASP A 14 -7.20 -3.12 -17.77
N ARG A 15 -6.05 -2.94 -17.13
CA ARG A 15 -5.64 -3.63 -15.87
C ARG A 15 -5.45 -2.70 -14.67
N ILE A 16 -5.74 -1.41 -14.82
CA ILE A 16 -5.49 -0.39 -13.79
C ILE A 16 -6.77 0.39 -13.53
N VAL A 17 -7.27 0.34 -12.31
CA VAL A 17 -8.33 1.25 -11.86
C VAL A 17 -7.73 2.63 -11.60
N VAL A 18 -8.25 3.66 -12.27
CA VAL A 18 -7.81 5.04 -12.04
C VAL A 18 -8.75 5.71 -11.03
N GLN A 19 -8.25 5.96 -9.83
CA GLN A 19 -8.95 6.73 -8.80
C GLN A 19 -8.51 8.19 -8.82
N VAL A 20 -9.46 9.12 -8.64
CA VAL A 20 -9.17 10.55 -8.44
C VAL A 20 -9.88 11.09 -7.21
N ASP A 21 -9.26 12.07 -6.55
CA ASP A 21 -9.86 12.88 -5.51
C ASP A 21 -9.51 14.36 -5.71
N GLY A 22 -9.87 15.19 -4.74
CA GLY A 22 -9.50 16.61 -4.73
C GLY A 22 -10.68 17.52 -5.03
N GLN A 23 -11.29 18.05 -3.97
CA GLN A 23 -12.41 19.01 -4.04
C GLN A 23 -13.65 18.55 -4.81
N LEU A 24 -13.80 17.24 -5.09
CA LEU A 24 -15.06 16.67 -5.58
C LEU A 24 -16.18 16.95 -4.57
N LYS A 25 -17.26 17.58 -5.04
CA LYS A 25 -18.41 17.99 -4.21
C LYS A 25 -19.75 17.61 -4.83
N THR A 26 -19.79 17.45 -6.16
CA THR A 26 -21.02 17.31 -6.93
C THR A 26 -20.93 16.12 -7.89
N GLY A 27 -22.08 15.67 -8.37
CA GLY A 27 -22.18 14.68 -9.43
C GLY A 27 -21.59 15.16 -10.75
N ARG A 28 -21.61 16.48 -11.02
CA ARG A 28 -20.89 17.06 -12.18
C ARG A 28 -19.39 16.80 -12.08
N ASP A 29 -18.80 16.99 -10.91
CA ASP A 29 -17.36 16.76 -10.72
C ASP A 29 -17.01 15.29 -11.00
N VAL A 30 -17.86 14.36 -10.55
CA VAL A 30 -17.72 12.92 -10.81
C VAL A 30 -17.80 12.61 -12.29
N VAL A 31 -18.81 13.13 -13.00
CA VAL A 31 -18.98 12.86 -14.44
C VAL A 31 -17.83 13.43 -15.24
N VAL A 32 -17.39 14.66 -14.96
CA VAL A 32 -16.22 15.26 -15.63
C VAL A 32 -14.96 14.42 -15.37
N ALA A 33 -14.75 13.97 -14.12
CA ALA A 33 -13.64 13.08 -13.80
C ALA A 33 -13.72 11.74 -14.57
N ALA A 34 -14.91 11.15 -14.69
CA ALA A 34 -15.15 9.93 -15.45
C ALA A 34 -14.79 10.11 -16.93
N LEU A 35 -15.31 11.17 -17.57
CA LEU A 35 -15.02 11.51 -18.97
C LEU A 35 -13.52 11.72 -19.22
N LEU A 36 -12.78 12.20 -18.21
CA LEU A 36 -11.31 12.36 -18.24
C LEU A 36 -10.52 11.07 -17.91
N GLY A 37 -11.19 9.96 -17.61
CA GLY A 37 -10.63 8.62 -17.47
C GLY A 37 -10.68 7.97 -16.07
N ALA A 38 -11.29 8.60 -15.08
CA ALA A 38 -11.40 8.04 -13.73
C ALA A 38 -12.53 7.02 -13.60
N GLU A 39 -12.35 6.05 -12.71
CA GLU A 39 -13.32 4.99 -12.39
C GLU A 39 -13.78 5.06 -10.92
N GLU A 40 -12.89 5.53 -10.04
CA GLU A 40 -13.18 5.71 -8.62
C GLU A 40 -13.01 7.18 -8.20
N PHE A 41 -13.87 7.62 -7.28
CA PHE A 41 -14.00 9.02 -6.89
C PHE A 41 -13.86 9.16 -5.38
N GLY A 42 -12.73 9.69 -4.94
CA GLY A 42 -12.44 9.96 -3.54
C GLY A 42 -13.04 11.27 -3.07
N PHE A 43 -13.85 11.22 -2.02
CA PHE A 43 -14.41 12.40 -1.36
C PHE A 43 -13.83 12.53 0.05
N ALA A 44 -13.22 13.68 0.35
CA ALA A 44 -12.64 13.97 1.67
C ALA A 44 -13.37 15.13 2.37
N THR A 45 -13.25 16.35 1.84
CA THR A 45 -13.80 17.54 2.51
C THR A 45 -15.33 17.58 2.55
N ALA A 46 -16.02 17.17 1.48
CA ALA A 46 -17.49 17.23 1.44
C ALA A 46 -18.15 16.32 2.50
N PRO A 47 -17.74 15.05 2.68
CA PRO A 47 -18.21 14.22 3.80
C PRO A 47 -17.93 14.82 5.17
N LEU A 48 -16.78 15.48 5.37
CA LEU A 48 -16.48 16.18 6.62
C LEU A 48 -17.42 17.37 6.86
N VAL A 49 -17.74 18.15 5.82
CA VAL A 49 -18.68 19.29 5.89
C VAL A 49 -20.09 18.81 6.22
N VAL A 50 -20.57 17.77 5.53
CA VAL A 50 -21.88 17.17 5.80
C VAL A 50 -21.94 16.56 7.21
N SER A 51 -20.80 16.07 7.72
CA SER A 51 -20.67 15.60 9.11
C SER A 51 -20.57 16.73 10.14
N GLY A 52 -20.58 18.01 9.73
CA GLY A 52 -20.60 19.17 10.61
C GLY A 52 -19.38 20.10 10.54
N CYS A 53 -18.42 19.86 9.64
CA CYS A 53 -17.26 20.74 9.51
C CYS A 53 -17.68 22.13 9.02
N VAL A 54 -17.35 23.14 9.82
CA VAL A 54 -17.63 24.56 9.52
C VAL A 54 -16.47 25.28 8.82
N MET A 55 -15.50 24.51 8.28
CA MET A 55 -14.36 25.04 7.51
C MET A 55 -13.52 26.11 8.25
N MET A 56 -13.36 25.98 9.57
CA MET A 56 -12.62 26.93 10.41
C MET A 56 -11.08 26.87 10.20
N ARG A 57 -10.57 25.80 9.59
CA ARG A 57 -9.13 25.61 9.25
C ARG A 57 -8.16 25.61 10.43
N VAL A 58 -8.63 25.19 11.61
CA VAL A 58 -7.82 25.02 12.83
C VAL A 58 -7.50 23.55 13.14
N CYS A 59 -7.61 22.66 12.15
CA CYS A 59 -7.46 21.21 12.34
C CYS A 59 -6.11 20.82 12.97
N HIS A 60 -5.04 21.56 12.65
CA HIS A 60 -3.68 21.35 13.15
C HIS A 60 -3.48 21.83 14.60
N LEU A 61 -4.43 22.56 15.17
CA LEU A 61 -4.33 23.14 16.52
C LEU A 61 -5.02 22.29 17.59
N ASP A 62 -5.60 21.15 17.25
CA ASP A 62 -6.39 20.31 18.16
C ASP A 62 -7.57 21.04 18.83
N THR A 63 -8.07 22.11 18.20
CA THR A 63 -9.12 23.00 18.75
C THR A 63 -10.39 23.01 17.88
N CYS A 64 -10.67 21.92 17.17
CA CYS A 64 -11.85 21.82 16.32
C CYS A 64 -13.13 22.09 17.13
N PRO A 65 -13.92 23.14 16.80
CA PRO A 65 -15.05 23.56 17.64
C PRO A 65 -16.22 22.56 17.63
N VAL A 66 -16.25 21.68 16.62
CA VAL A 66 -17.33 20.72 16.33
C VAL A 66 -16.88 19.27 16.51
N GLY A 67 -15.71 19.04 17.14
CA GLY A 67 -15.29 17.70 17.53
C GLY A 67 -14.85 16.77 16.40
N ILE A 68 -14.59 17.28 15.18
CA ILE A 68 -14.16 16.49 14.02
C ILE A 68 -12.65 16.21 14.07
N ALA A 69 -11.83 17.26 13.94
CA ALA A 69 -10.37 17.14 13.87
C ALA A 69 -9.74 17.53 15.21
N THR A 70 -10.00 16.72 16.24
CA THR A 70 -9.43 16.92 17.58
C THR A 70 -9.38 15.60 18.38
N GLN A 71 -8.33 15.43 19.18
CA GLN A 71 -8.19 14.35 20.16
C GLN A 71 -8.66 14.77 21.57
N ASN A 72 -8.95 16.06 21.80
CA ASN A 72 -9.46 16.56 23.07
C ASN A 72 -10.83 15.95 23.42
N PRO A 73 -10.96 15.22 24.55
CA PRO A 73 -12.20 14.55 24.92
C PRO A 73 -13.42 15.48 25.08
N GLU A 74 -13.23 16.70 25.58
CA GLU A 74 -14.33 17.66 25.76
C GLU A 74 -14.81 18.24 24.42
N LEU A 75 -13.90 18.46 23.47
CA LEU A 75 -14.27 18.92 22.13
C LEU A 75 -14.90 17.80 21.30
N ARG A 76 -14.43 16.55 21.43
CA ARG A 76 -15.02 15.38 20.76
C ARG A 76 -16.49 15.15 21.12
N LYS A 77 -16.91 15.48 22.34
CA LYS A 77 -18.34 15.42 22.76
C LYS A 77 -19.24 16.34 21.92
N ARG A 78 -18.68 17.32 21.21
CA ARG A 78 -19.42 18.25 20.34
C ARG A 78 -19.67 17.68 18.94
N PHE A 79 -19.13 16.52 18.61
CA PHE A 79 -19.38 15.87 17.32
C PHE A 79 -20.83 15.39 17.25
N THR A 80 -21.59 15.91 16.27
CA THR A 80 -23.00 15.59 16.05
C THR A 80 -23.26 14.88 14.72
N GLY A 81 -22.19 14.61 13.95
CA GLY A 81 -22.29 13.91 12.68
C GLY A 81 -22.82 12.49 12.86
N LYS A 82 -23.62 12.03 11.89
CA LYS A 82 -24.17 10.67 11.86
C LYS A 82 -23.90 10.01 10.52
N PRO A 83 -23.78 8.67 10.45
CA PRO A 83 -23.60 7.95 9.19
C PRO A 83 -24.64 8.34 8.12
N GLU A 84 -25.91 8.54 8.53
CA GLU A 84 -27.01 8.87 7.61
C GLU A 84 -26.79 10.19 6.89
N PHE A 85 -26.06 11.15 7.48
CA PHE A 85 -25.75 12.41 6.80
C PHE A 85 -24.85 12.17 5.59
N VAL A 86 -23.84 11.30 5.75
CA VAL A 86 -22.90 10.94 4.70
C VAL A 86 -23.59 10.07 3.64
N GLU A 87 -24.43 9.11 4.07
CA GLU A 87 -25.24 8.29 3.16
C GLU A 87 -26.15 9.15 2.28
N HIS A 88 -26.91 10.07 2.85
CA HIS A 88 -27.78 10.97 2.09
C HIS A 88 -27.00 11.85 1.12
N PHE A 89 -25.83 12.36 1.53
CA PHE A 89 -24.96 13.13 0.64
C PHE A 89 -24.54 12.31 -0.59
N PHE A 90 -24.10 11.07 -0.39
CA PHE A 90 -23.71 10.21 -1.51
C PHE A 90 -24.92 9.77 -2.36
N GLN A 91 -26.11 9.61 -1.77
CA GLN A 91 -27.34 9.39 -2.54
C GLN A 91 -27.66 10.58 -3.46
N PHE A 92 -27.52 11.82 -2.97
CA PHE A 92 -27.72 13.01 -3.79
C PHE A 92 -26.68 13.13 -4.90
N VAL A 93 -25.40 12.90 -4.60
CA VAL A 93 -24.33 12.90 -5.61
C VAL A 93 -24.60 11.81 -6.66
N ALA A 94 -24.99 10.61 -6.24
CA ALA A 94 -25.29 9.51 -7.16
C ALA A 94 -26.51 9.82 -8.04
N GLU A 95 -27.54 10.46 -7.51
CA GLU A 95 -28.70 10.90 -8.31
C GLU A 95 -28.30 11.93 -9.36
N GLU A 96 -27.54 12.96 -8.96
CA GLU A 96 -27.03 13.99 -9.88
C GLU A 96 -26.13 13.38 -10.98
N VAL A 97 -25.30 12.37 -10.64
CA VAL A 97 -24.54 11.61 -11.62
C VAL A 97 -25.46 10.93 -12.64
N ARG A 98 -26.52 10.25 -12.18
CA ARG A 98 -27.47 9.57 -13.07
C ARG A 98 -28.18 10.55 -14.00
N GLU A 99 -28.54 11.73 -13.50
CA GLU A 99 -29.13 12.81 -14.31
C GLU A 99 -28.18 13.26 -15.42
N PHE A 100 -26.90 13.50 -15.10
CA PHE A 100 -25.90 13.88 -16.11
C PHE A 100 -25.60 12.77 -17.12
N LEU A 101 -25.48 11.52 -16.67
CA LEU A 101 -25.30 10.38 -17.59
C LEU A 101 -26.47 10.26 -18.55
N ALA A 102 -27.71 10.35 -18.05
CA ALA A 102 -28.91 10.33 -18.87
C ALA A 102 -28.93 11.49 -19.89
N ALA A 103 -28.53 12.69 -19.47
CA ALA A 103 -28.44 13.85 -20.37
C ALA A 103 -27.39 13.67 -21.49
N LEU A 104 -26.31 12.94 -21.21
CA LEU A 104 -25.27 12.58 -22.19
C LEU A 104 -25.62 11.33 -23.01
N GLY A 105 -26.76 10.68 -22.74
CA GLY A 105 -27.18 9.45 -23.42
C GLY A 105 -26.42 8.20 -22.99
N LEU A 106 -25.77 8.23 -21.82
CA LEU A 106 -24.99 7.14 -21.24
C LEU A 106 -25.81 6.42 -20.15
N ARG A 107 -25.67 5.10 -20.05
CA ARG A 107 -26.43 4.26 -19.10
C ARG A 107 -25.67 3.92 -17.84
N SER A 108 -24.35 4.10 -17.83
CA SER A 108 -23.47 3.78 -16.70
C SER A 108 -22.25 4.68 -16.66
N ILE A 109 -21.56 4.70 -15.51
CA ILE A 109 -20.25 5.36 -15.39
C ILE A 109 -19.24 4.72 -16.34
N GLU A 110 -19.24 3.39 -16.47
CA GLU A 110 -18.34 2.65 -17.36
C GLU A 110 -18.43 3.14 -18.82
N GLU A 111 -19.64 3.41 -19.32
CA GLU A 111 -19.84 3.99 -20.66
C GLU A 111 -19.27 5.41 -20.81
N ALA A 112 -19.11 6.14 -19.70
CA ALA A 112 -18.54 7.48 -19.65
C ALA A 112 -17.00 7.50 -19.56
N VAL A 113 -16.38 6.45 -19.01
CA VAL A 113 -14.94 6.46 -18.69
C VAL A 113 -14.10 6.76 -19.94
N GLY A 114 -13.35 7.86 -19.90
CA GLY A 114 -12.45 8.27 -20.98
C GLY A 114 -13.15 8.73 -22.27
N ARG A 115 -14.45 9.05 -22.23
CA ARG A 115 -15.19 9.68 -23.34
C ARG A 115 -14.95 11.19 -23.38
N VAL A 116 -13.68 11.58 -23.48
CA VAL A 116 -13.25 12.99 -23.42
C VAL A 116 -13.86 13.84 -24.54
N GLU A 117 -14.28 13.21 -25.65
CA GLU A 117 -14.99 13.86 -26.74
C GLU A 117 -16.37 14.42 -26.36
N LEU A 118 -16.92 14.06 -25.20
CA LEU A 118 -18.17 14.62 -24.65
C LEU A 118 -17.94 15.90 -23.84
N LEU A 119 -16.69 16.36 -23.72
CA LEU A 119 -16.33 17.60 -23.05
C LEU A 119 -15.99 18.67 -24.09
N GLU A 120 -16.63 19.83 -23.94
CA GLU A 120 -16.31 21.02 -24.72
C GLU A 120 -15.89 22.16 -23.78
N VAL A 121 -14.89 22.93 -24.19
CA VAL A 121 -14.48 24.13 -23.48
C VAL A 121 -15.46 25.24 -23.83
N ALA A 122 -16.25 25.68 -22.86
CA ALA A 122 -17.06 26.88 -23.05
C ALA A 122 -16.13 28.07 -23.38
N GLU A 123 -16.52 28.88 -24.38
CA GLU A 123 -15.81 30.13 -24.67
C GLU A 123 -15.68 30.94 -23.38
N ALA A 124 -14.46 31.38 -23.07
CA ALA A 124 -14.22 32.19 -21.89
C ALA A 124 -15.01 33.49 -22.03
N LEU A 125 -16.14 33.59 -21.33
CA LEU A 125 -16.99 34.77 -21.26
C LEU A 125 -16.14 35.99 -20.89
N GLU A 126 -15.69 36.74 -21.90
CA GLU A 126 -15.03 38.05 -21.88
C GLU A 126 -14.03 38.31 -20.73
N ASN A 127 -13.36 37.27 -20.19
CA ASN A 127 -12.44 37.44 -19.07
C ASN A 127 -10.99 37.47 -19.55
N TRP A 128 -10.39 38.65 -19.52
CA TRP A 128 -9.01 38.88 -19.92
C TRP A 128 -7.98 37.97 -19.20
N LYS A 129 -8.28 37.46 -17.99
CA LYS A 129 -7.39 36.54 -17.26
C LYS A 129 -7.39 35.12 -17.81
N ALA A 130 -8.41 34.75 -18.59
CA ALA A 130 -8.49 33.46 -19.26
C ALA A 130 -7.78 33.48 -20.62
N ALA A 131 -7.31 34.66 -21.08
CA ALA A 131 -6.58 34.78 -22.33
C ALA A 131 -5.30 33.92 -22.28
N GLY A 132 -5.18 32.98 -23.23
CA GLY A 132 -4.04 32.08 -23.34
C GLY A 132 -4.17 30.74 -22.61
N LEU A 133 -5.31 30.45 -21.96
CA LEU A 133 -5.56 29.12 -21.42
C LEU A 133 -5.87 28.12 -22.55
N ASP A 134 -5.01 27.12 -22.70
CA ASP A 134 -5.20 26.02 -23.65
C ASP A 134 -5.44 24.71 -22.90
N LEU A 135 -6.67 24.20 -22.98
CA LEU A 135 -7.07 22.91 -22.38
C LEU A 135 -7.00 21.74 -23.38
N SER A 136 -6.57 21.98 -24.61
CA SER A 136 -6.44 20.93 -25.63
C SER A 136 -5.58 19.74 -25.18
N PRO A 137 -4.48 19.89 -24.40
CA PRO A 137 -3.71 18.73 -23.93
C PRO A 137 -4.50 17.84 -22.96
N ILE A 138 -5.42 18.42 -22.18
CA ILE A 138 -6.26 17.69 -21.21
C ILE A 138 -7.39 16.97 -21.94
N LEU A 139 -7.94 17.61 -22.97
CA LEU A 139 -9.07 17.10 -23.75
C LEU A 139 -8.67 16.22 -24.94
N ALA A 140 -7.37 15.99 -25.14
CA ALA A 140 -6.88 15.15 -26.21
C ALA A 140 -7.42 13.71 -26.07
N VAL A 141 -8.08 13.25 -27.14
CA VAL A 141 -8.40 11.83 -27.31
C VAL A 141 -7.07 11.08 -27.47
N PRO A 142 -6.79 10.05 -26.67
CA PRO A 142 -5.53 9.31 -26.77
C PRO A 142 -5.35 8.74 -28.19
N GLU A 143 -4.16 8.94 -28.77
CA GLU A 143 -3.76 8.33 -30.04
C GLU A 143 -3.78 6.80 -29.96
N GLU A 144 -4.01 6.13 -31.09
CA GLU A 144 -4.06 4.66 -31.18
C GLU A 144 -2.74 4.02 -30.73
N GLY A 145 -2.79 3.28 -29.63
CA GLY A 145 -1.74 2.37 -29.17
C GLY A 145 -2.09 0.91 -29.45
N PRO A 146 -1.38 -0.06 -28.84
CA PRO A 146 -1.84 -1.44 -28.84
C PRO A 146 -3.29 -1.54 -28.34
N PRO A 147 -4.10 -2.50 -28.83
CA PRO A 147 -5.49 -2.64 -28.41
C PRO A 147 -5.62 -2.74 -26.88
N THR A 148 -6.40 -1.83 -26.29
CA THR A 148 -6.69 -1.81 -24.85
C THR A 148 -8.01 -1.06 -24.63
N ASP A 149 -8.72 -1.39 -23.57
CA ASP A 149 -9.95 -0.71 -23.17
C ASP A 149 -9.66 0.63 -22.48
N ARG A 150 -10.65 1.52 -22.46
CA ARG A 150 -10.52 2.83 -21.80
C ARG A 150 -10.67 2.76 -20.28
N PHE A 151 -11.10 1.63 -19.75
CA PHE A 151 -11.40 1.37 -18.34
C PHE A 151 -10.82 0.02 -17.92
N CYS A 152 -10.78 -0.24 -16.62
CA CYS A 152 -10.26 -1.47 -16.06
C CYS A 152 -11.30 -2.59 -16.23
N ASN A 153 -10.95 -3.64 -16.96
CA ASN A 153 -11.84 -4.78 -17.20
C ASN A 153 -11.19 -6.14 -16.95
N CYS A 154 -9.90 -6.16 -16.63
CA CYS A 154 -9.17 -7.37 -16.29
C CYS A 154 -8.30 -7.14 -15.05
N LEU A 155 -7.95 -8.24 -14.40
CA LEU A 155 -7.00 -8.22 -13.29
C LEU A 155 -5.59 -8.41 -13.83
N GLN A 156 -4.64 -7.74 -13.19
CA GLN A 156 -3.21 -7.96 -13.45
C GLN A 156 -2.75 -9.27 -12.80
N ASP A 157 -2.09 -10.13 -13.60
CA ASP A 157 -1.37 -11.27 -13.05
C ASP A 157 -0.01 -10.81 -12.49
N HIS A 158 0.15 -10.96 -11.17
CA HIS A 158 1.37 -10.62 -10.44
C HIS A 158 2.33 -11.81 -10.28
N GLY A 159 1.98 -13.01 -10.78
CA GLY A 159 2.79 -14.21 -10.68
C GLY A 159 2.99 -14.71 -9.25
N LEU A 160 2.05 -14.42 -8.35
CA LEU A 160 2.14 -14.80 -6.93
C LEU A 160 2.11 -16.32 -6.75
N ASP A 161 1.48 -17.05 -7.67
CA ASP A 161 1.48 -18.52 -7.75
C ASP A 161 2.89 -19.13 -7.81
N LYS A 162 3.88 -18.35 -8.27
CA LYS A 162 5.28 -18.78 -8.42
C LYS A 162 6.13 -18.45 -7.19
N ALA A 163 5.56 -17.83 -6.16
CA ALA A 163 6.30 -17.48 -4.95
C ALA A 163 6.87 -18.72 -4.25
N LEU A 164 8.10 -18.62 -3.75
CA LEU A 164 8.81 -19.71 -3.07
C LEU A 164 8.01 -20.26 -1.88
N ASP A 165 7.31 -19.39 -1.16
CA ASP A 165 6.50 -19.74 0.03
C ASP A 165 5.54 -20.90 -0.20
N HIS A 166 4.98 -21.05 -1.41
CA HIS A 166 4.10 -22.17 -1.74
C HIS A 166 4.76 -23.54 -1.55
N ARG A 167 6.11 -23.63 -1.61
CA ARG A 167 6.85 -24.87 -1.40
C ARG A 167 6.84 -25.37 0.04
N PHE A 168 6.68 -24.48 1.03
CA PHE A 168 6.77 -24.84 2.44
C PHE A 168 5.50 -24.55 3.25
N ILE A 169 4.60 -23.67 2.77
CA ILE A 169 3.32 -23.40 3.45
C ILE A 169 2.53 -24.70 3.69
N ASP A 170 2.52 -25.61 2.71
CA ASP A 170 1.77 -26.87 2.82
C ASP A 170 2.33 -27.76 3.94
N ALA A 171 3.65 -27.80 4.10
CA ALA A 171 4.30 -28.51 5.21
C ALA A 171 4.04 -27.83 6.57
N CYS A 172 3.81 -26.52 6.59
CA CYS A 172 3.45 -25.78 7.78
C CYS A 172 1.96 -25.85 8.15
N ARG A 173 1.07 -26.47 7.35
CA ARG A 173 -0.38 -26.47 7.63
C ARG A 173 -0.73 -27.02 9.02
N ALA A 174 -0.12 -28.14 9.42
CA ALA A 174 -0.34 -28.71 10.76
C ALA A 174 0.10 -27.76 11.88
N ALA A 175 1.21 -27.05 11.67
CA ALA A 175 1.67 -26.01 12.57
C ALA A 175 0.68 -24.85 12.68
N ILE A 176 0.17 -24.39 11.53
CA ILE A 176 -0.80 -23.29 11.49
C ILE A 176 -2.13 -23.72 12.13
N ASP A 177 -2.64 -24.92 11.85
CA ASP A 177 -3.98 -25.37 12.26
C ASP A 177 -4.04 -25.96 13.67
N LYS A 178 -2.93 -26.54 14.16
CA LYS A 178 -2.89 -27.25 15.44
C LYS A 178 -1.78 -26.79 16.39
N GLY A 179 -0.85 -25.94 15.94
CA GLY A 179 0.30 -25.52 16.75
C GLY A 179 1.38 -26.60 16.86
N GLU A 180 1.41 -27.55 15.93
CA GLU A 180 2.47 -28.56 15.86
C GLU A 180 3.81 -27.91 15.44
N GLN A 181 4.92 -28.39 16.01
CA GLN A 181 6.24 -27.89 15.65
C GLN A 181 6.65 -28.38 14.26
N VAL A 182 7.15 -27.47 13.43
CA VAL A 182 7.69 -27.77 12.09
C VAL A 182 9.06 -27.14 11.95
N ALA A 183 10.02 -27.94 11.49
CA ALA A 183 11.36 -27.48 11.14
C ALA A 183 11.72 -27.94 9.71
N LEU A 184 12.17 -27.01 8.87
CA LEU A 184 12.54 -27.31 7.47
C LEU A 184 13.81 -26.57 7.07
N GLN A 185 14.52 -27.11 6.09
CA GLN A 185 15.66 -26.44 5.44
C GLN A 185 15.40 -26.33 3.93
N LEU A 186 15.66 -25.15 3.35
CA LEU A 186 15.48 -24.87 1.93
C LEU A 186 16.65 -24.08 1.34
N GLU A 187 16.92 -24.28 0.06
CA GLU A 187 17.87 -23.46 -0.71
C GLU A 187 17.14 -22.26 -1.33
N ILE A 188 17.77 -21.09 -1.32
CA ILE A 188 17.24 -19.86 -1.90
C ILE A 188 18.27 -19.10 -2.73
N THR A 189 17.78 -18.23 -3.60
CA THR A 189 18.56 -17.33 -4.44
C THR A 189 18.03 -15.91 -4.35
N ASN A 190 18.79 -14.94 -4.85
CA ASN A 190 18.39 -13.53 -4.81
C ASN A 190 17.12 -13.22 -5.63
N ARG A 191 16.62 -14.17 -6.43
CA ARG A 191 15.35 -14.08 -7.15
C ARG A 191 14.16 -14.36 -6.24
N ASP A 192 14.38 -15.09 -5.15
CA ASP A 192 13.37 -15.43 -4.15
C ASP A 192 13.16 -14.23 -3.22
N ARG A 193 12.18 -13.41 -3.57
CA ARG A 193 11.81 -12.18 -2.85
C ARG A 193 10.69 -12.47 -1.87
N THR A 194 10.58 -11.65 -0.82
CA THR A 194 9.48 -11.70 0.17
C THR A 194 9.28 -13.07 0.82
N VAL A 195 10.35 -13.85 0.96
CA VAL A 195 10.28 -15.20 1.51
C VAL A 195 9.75 -15.15 2.94
N GLY A 196 8.70 -15.92 3.21
CA GLY A 196 8.03 -15.99 4.50
C GLY A 196 6.81 -15.06 4.63
N THR A 197 6.60 -14.12 3.71
CA THR A 197 5.48 -13.17 3.79
C THR A 197 4.12 -13.85 3.54
N LEU A 198 4.03 -14.79 2.58
CA LEU A 198 2.78 -15.52 2.35
C LEU A 198 2.48 -16.47 3.51
N LEU A 199 3.52 -17.06 4.12
CA LEU A 199 3.35 -17.81 5.37
C LEU A 199 2.80 -16.90 6.48
N GLY A 200 3.36 -15.69 6.64
CA GLY A 200 2.87 -14.71 7.61
C GLY A 200 1.41 -14.33 7.38
N TYR A 201 0.99 -14.17 6.13
CA TYR A 201 -0.41 -13.98 5.74
C TYR A 201 -1.29 -15.17 6.16
N GLU A 202 -0.88 -16.39 5.83
CA GLU A 202 -1.66 -17.60 6.14
C GLU A 202 -1.83 -17.83 7.65
N ILE A 203 -0.82 -17.49 8.45
CA ILE A 203 -0.88 -17.51 9.91
C ILE A 203 -1.83 -16.42 10.41
N THR A 204 -1.60 -15.17 10.03
CA THR A 204 -2.37 -14.02 10.51
C THR A 204 -3.86 -14.15 10.14
N ARG A 205 -4.17 -14.66 8.95
CA ARG A 205 -5.55 -14.91 8.51
C ARG A 205 -6.27 -15.94 9.37
N ARG A 206 -5.57 -16.98 9.84
CA ARG A 206 -6.16 -18.07 10.63
C ARG A 206 -6.11 -17.83 12.15
N ARG A 207 -5.11 -17.08 12.64
CA ARG A 207 -4.81 -16.92 14.07
C ARG A 207 -4.90 -15.48 14.58
N GLY A 208 -5.11 -14.51 13.68
CA GLY A 208 -5.11 -13.10 14.03
C GLY A 208 -3.74 -12.60 14.49
N GLY A 209 -3.73 -11.42 15.14
CA GLY A 209 -2.50 -10.77 15.57
C GLY A 209 -1.72 -11.47 16.69
N ALA A 210 -2.31 -12.47 17.35
CA ALA A 210 -1.62 -13.26 18.38
C ALA A 210 -0.57 -14.22 17.78
N GLY A 211 -0.69 -14.59 16.51
CA GLY A 211 0.23 -15.50 15.84
C GLY A 211 0.17 -16.94 16.40
N LEU A 212 1.34 -17.57 16.53
CA LEU A 212 1.53 -18.92 17.05
C LEU A 212 2.41 -18.90 18.32
N PRO A 213 2.39 -19.96 19.14
CA PRO A 213 3.38 -20.13 20.21
C PRO A 213 4.81 -20.03 19.69
N ASP A 214 5.74 -19.55 20.52
CA ASP A 214 7.15 -19.41 20.12
C ASP A 214 7.75 -20.75 19.69
N GLY A 215 8.58 -20.72 18.64
CA GLY A 215 9.22 -21.92 18.09
C GLY A 215 8.29 -22.92 17.37
N THR A 216 7.05 -22.54 17.05
CA THR A 216 6.12 -23.42 16.31
C THR A 216 6.61 -23.71 14.89
N ILE A 217 7.18 -22.71 14.21
CA ILE A 217 7.74 -22.88 12.87
C ILE A 217 9.19 -22.39 12.89
N ASP A 218 10.15 -23.24 12.53
CA ASP A 218 11.57 -22.90 12.37
C ASP A 218 12.03 -23.26 10.95
N LEU A 219 12.23 -22.26 10.11
CA LEU A 219 12.65 -22.45 8.72
C LEU A 219 14.07 -21.95 8.52
N THR A 220 14.96 -22.84 8.09
CA THR A 220 16.33 -22.50 7.72
C THR A 220 16.46 -22.38 6.21
N PHE A 221 17.06 -21.31 5.75
CA PHE A 221 17.34 -21.03 4.35
C PHE A 221 18.83 -20.91 4.13
N VAL A 222 19.32 -21.49 3.04
CA VAL A 222 20.73 -21.47 2.65
C VAL A 222 20.85 -20.77 1.30
N GLY A 223 21.77 -19.82 1.18
CA GLY A 223 21.99 -19.03 -0.03
C GLY A 223 21.77 -17.53 0.19
N SER A 224 21.57 -16.78 -0.90
CA SER A 224 21.39 -15.32 -0.84
C SER A 224 19.92 -14.95 -0.96
N ALA A 225 19.35 -14.27 0.01
CA ALA A 225 17.95 -13.88 0.00
C ALA A 225 17.69 -12.65 -0.88
N GLY A 226 16.60 -12.68 -1.65
CA GLY A 226 16.11 -11.51 -2.36
C GLY A 226 15.56 -10.43 -1.42
N GLN A 227 15.06 -9.36 -2.03
CA GLN A 227 14.47 -8.22 -1.34
C GLN A 227 13.32 -8.65 -0.40
N SER A 228 13.24 -8.01 0.77
CA SER A 228 12.15 -8.20 1.75
C SER A 228 12.06 -9.60 2.38
N PHE A 229 13.17 -10.33 2.51
CA PHE A 229 13.19 -11.60 3.26
C PHE A 229 12.63 -11.43 4.67
N GLY A 230 11.68 -12.27 5.07
CA GLY A 230 11.04 -12.22 6.39
C GLY A 230 10.16 -11.00 6.62
N ALA A 231 9.65 -10.35 5.58
CA ALA A 231 8.74 -9.23 5.73
C ALA A 231 7.38 -9.67 6.32
N PHE A 232 6.88 -8.91 7.30
CA PHE A 232 5.60 -9.10 7.98
C PHE A 232 5.42 -10.49 8.63
N VAL A 233 6.51 -11.07 9.15
CA VAL A 233 6.46 -12.37 9.81
C VAL A 233 5.90 -12.23 11.23
N PRO A 234 4.83 -12.95 11.59
CA PRO A 234 4.18 -12.88 12.90
C PRO A 234 4.87 -13.74 13.95
N ALA A 235 4.42 -13.61 15.20
CA ALA A 235 4.87 -14.42 16.33
C ALA A 235 4.74 -15.93 16.08
N GLY A 236 5.71 -16.68 16.61
CA GLY A 236 5.79 -18.15 16.52
C GLY A 236 6.52 -18.68 15.28
N VAL A 237 7.03 -17.80 14.42
CA VAL A 237 7.87 -18.14 13.27
C VAL A 237 9.30 -17.67 13.50
N THR A 238 10.25 -18.59 13.32
CA THR A 238 11.68 -18.31 13.25
C THR A 238 12.17 -18.57 11.82
N LEU A 239 12.76 -17.56 11.20
CA LEU A 239 13.43 -17.69 9.90
C LEU A 239 14.94 -17.54 10.12
N ARG A 240 15.72 -18.52 9.69
CA ARG A 240 17.19 -18.52 9.75
C ARG A 240 17.73 -18.46 8.35
N LEU A 241 18.70 -17.60 8.10
CA LEU A 241 19.39 -17.46 6.84
C LEU A 241 20.88 -17.71 7.04
N TRP A 242 21.40 -18.72 6.35
CA TRP A 242 22.82 -19.03 6.26
C TRP A 242 23.32 -18.56 4.89
N GLY A 243 23.85 -17.34 4.87
CA GLY A 243 24.17 -16.60 3.66
C GLY A 243 24.08 -15.09 3.88
N ASP A 244 23.54 -14.39 2.90
CA ASP A 244 23.38 -12.93 2.87
C ASP A 244 21.98 -12.54 2.40
N ALA A 245 21.56 -11.30 2.65
CA ALA A 245 20.27 -10.77 2.23
C ALA A 245 20.39 -9.43 1.51
N ASN A 246 19.43 -9.15 0.62
CA ASN A 246 19.28 -7.83 0.01
C ASN A 246 18.51 -6.85 0.95
N ASP A 247 18.05 -5.72 0.43
CA ASP A 247 17.37 -4.69 1.22
C ASP A 247 16.03 -5.17 1.81
N TYR A 248 15.53 -4.40 2.77
CA TYR A 248 14.24 -4.60 3.44
C TYR A 248 14.12 -5.92 4.23
N LEU A 249 15.25 -6.50 4.64
CA LEU A 249 15.28 -7.64 5.56
C LEU A 249 14.36 -7.35 6.77
N ALA A 250 13.43 -8.27 7.04
CA ALA A 250 12.47 -8.18 8.12
C ALA A 250 11.61 -6.90 8.11
N LYS A 251 11.31 -6.34 6.93
CA LYS A 251 10.39 -5.20 6.78
C LYS A 251 9.06 -5.45 7.48
N GLY A 252 8.65 -4.53 8.34
CA GLY A 252 7.40 -4.62 9.09
C GLY A 252 7.30 -5.86 9.97
N LEU A 253 8.42 -6.36 10.52
CA LEU A 253 8.42 -7.51 11.43
C LEU A 253 7.39 -7.32 12.54
N SER A 254 6.58 -8.35 12.79
CA SER A 254 5.37 -8.26 13.62
C SER A 254 5.31 -9.40 14.65
N GLY A 255 6.43 -9.68 15.31
CA GLY A 255 6.53 -10.67 16.39
C GLY A 255 7.38 -11.90 16.07
N GLY A 256 7.71 -12.13 14.81
CA GLY A 256 8.58 -13.24 14.41
C GLY A 256 10.05 -13.03 14.78
N LYS A 257 10.86 -14.07 14.55
CA LYS A 257 12.31 -14.07 14.75
C LYS A 257 13.03 -14.24 13.42
N VAL A 258 13.97 -13.36 13.10
CA VAL A 258 14.80 -13.43 11.90
C VAL A 258 16.26 -13.50 12.31
N VAL A 259 16.97 -14.53 11.86
CA VAL A 259 18.40 -14.73 12.16
C VAL A 259 19.16 -14.78 10.86
N VAL A 260 20.20 -13.97 10.70
CA VAL A 260 21.06 -13.97 9.51
C VAL A 260 22.51 -14.14 9.93
N ARG A 261 23.21 -15.08 9.31
CA ARG A 261 24.63 -15.33 9.54
C ARG A 261 25.33 -15.82 8.28
N PRO A 262 26.65 -15.61 8.14
CA PRO A 262 27.40 -16.23 7.06
C PRO A 262 27.38 -17.76 7.20
N PRO A 263 27.57 -18.49 6.08
CA PRO A 263 27.80 -19.93 6.10
C PRO A 263 28.93 -20.31 7.06
N GLU A 264 28.89 -21.52 7.62
CA GLU A 264 29.93 -22.02 8.54
C GLU A 264 31.33 -22.07 7.92
N SER A 265 31.39 -22.29 6.61
CA SER A 265 32.64 -22.35 5.85
C SER A 265 33.22 -20.99 5.49
N SER A 266 32.60 -19.87 5.88
CA SER A 266 33.08 -18.53 5.53
C SER A 266 34.45 -18.24 6.16
N PRO A 267 35.47 -17.85 5.38
CA PRO A 267 36.83 -17.65 5.88
C PRO A 267 37.08 -16.27 6.51
N PHE A 268 36.09 -15.37 6.48
CA PHE A 268 36.22 -13.96 6.89
C PHE A 268 35.56 -13.68 8.24
N ALA A 269 36.00 -12.61 8.90
CA ALA A 269 35.35 -12.05 10.08
C ALA A 269 34.03 -11.39 9.67
N ALA A 270 32.93 -11.78 10.31
CA ALA A 270 31.58 -11.38 9.90
C ALA A 270 31.33 -9.89 10.18
N GLU A 271 31.85 -9.41 11.30
CA GLU A 271 31.73 -8.05 11.80
C GLU A 271 32.41 -7.00 10.90
N GLU A 272 33.27 -7.44 9.97
CA GLU A 272 33.96 -6.57 9.01
C GLU A 272 33.26 -6.52 7.64
N HIS A 273 32.18 -7.28 7.42
CA HIS A 273 31.58 -7.49 6.11
C HIS A 273 30.07 -7.24 6.09
N ILE A 274 29.58 -6.73 4.97
CA ILE A 274 28.13 -6.51 4.76
C ILE A 274 27.44 -7.87 4.55
N ILE A 275 26.38 -8.11 5.32
CA ILE A 275 25.54 -9.31 5.23
C ILE A 275 24.10 -9.02 4.83
N ALA A 276 23.61 -7.79 5.06
CA ALA A 276 22.29 -7.37 4.60
C ALA A 276 22.30 -5.96 4.02
N GLY A 277 21.34 -5.68 3.13
CA GLY A 277 21.20 -4.37 2.49
C GLY A 277 20.65 -3.27 3.40
N ASN A 278 19.95 -2.33 2.78
CA ASN A 278 19.40 -1.13 3.40
C ASN A 278 18.01 -1.36 4.02
N VAL A 279 17.59 -0.42 4.85
CA VAL A 279 16.19 -0.28 5.33
C VAL A 279 15.68 -1.56 6.03
N VAL A 280 16.59 -2.24 6.72
CA VAL A 280 16.31 -3.43 7.54
C VAL A 280 15.36 -3.04 8.67
N LEU A 281 14.36 -3.88 8.95
CA LEU A 281 13.34 -3.68 9.99
C LEU A 281 12.47 -2.42 9.81
N TYR A 282 12.28 -1.97 8.57
CA TYR A 282 11.44 -0.81 8.29
C TYR A 282 10.05 -0.93 8.91
N GLY A 283 9.71 -0.05 9.85
CA GLY A 283 8.37 0.01 10.44
C GLY A 283 8.00 -1.23 11.25
N ALA A 284 8.99 -2.00 11.73
CA ALA A 284 8.73 -3.17 12.55
C ALA A 284 7.97 -2.78 13.84
N THR A 285 7.02 -3.61 14.25
CA THR A 285 6.17 -3.35 15.44
C THR A 285 6.42 -4.35 16.57
N GLY A 286 7.26 -5.36 16.34
CA GLY A 286 7.58 -6.41 17.30
C GLY A 286 8.44 -7.51 16.70
N GLY A 287 8.98 -8.37 17.55
CA GLY A 287 9.81 -9.50 17.14
C GLY A 287 11.30 -9.24 17.34
N GLU A 288 12.11 -10.19 16.87
CA GLU A 288 13.55 -10.21 17.12
C GLU A 288 14.34 -10.40 15.82
N ALA A 289 15.42 -9.64 15.64
CA ALA A 289 16.35 -9.82 14.54
C ALA A 289 17.80 -9.95 15.04
N PHE A 290 18.48 -11.04 14.67
CA PHE A 290 19.88 -11.27 15.05
C PHE A 290 20.71 -11.39 13.77
N ILE A 291 21.58 -10.42 13.54
CA ILE A 291 22.31 -10.25 12.28
C ILE A 291 23.81 -10.30 12.57
N ARG A 292 24.47 -11.37 12.14
CA ARG A 292 25.92 -11.56 12.30
C ARG A 292 26.66 -10.95 11.10
N GLY A 293 26.79 -9.63 11.10
CA GLY A 293 27.56 -8.85 10.12
C GLY A 293 27.11 -7.39 10.06
N GLN A 294 27.68 -6.62 9.13
CA GLN A 294 27.28 -5.23 8.89
C GLN A 294 26.06 -5.14 7.97
N VAL A 295 25.28 -4.07 8.11
CA VAL A 295 24.13 -3.78 7.23
C VAL A 295 24.26 -2.40 6.60
N GLY A 296 23.49 -2.16 5.55
CA GLY A 296 23.45 -0.88 4.84
C GLY A 296 22.82 0.27 5.64
N GLU A 297 22.37 1.29 4.91
CA GLU A 297 21.76 2.49 5.47
C GLU A 297 20.37 2.23 6.06
N ARG A 298 19.93 3.13 6.94
CA ARG A 298 18.56 3.17 7.50
C ARG A 298 18.15 1.88 8.22
N PHE A 299 19.10 1.24 8.90
CA PHE A 299 18.80 0.15 9.83
C PHE A 299 17.77 0.59 10.88
N CYS A 300 16.71 -0.18 11.12
CA CYS A 300 15.65 0.13 12.08
C CYS A 300 14.93 1.46 11.83
N VAL A 301 14.86 1.94 10.58
CA VAL A 301 14.08 3.14 10.26
C VAL A 301 12.60 2.92 10.62
N ARG A 302 12.03 3.84 11.41
CA ARG A 302 10.66 3.73 11.96
C ARG A 302 10.37 2.46 12.77
N ASN A 303 11.39 1.81 13.33
CA ASN A 303 11.16 0.70 14.27
C ASN A 303 10.31 1.19 15.46
N SER A 304 9.28 0.44 15.81
CA SER A 304 8.27 0.76 16.80
C SER A 304 8.08 -0.34 17.84
N GLY A 305 8.99 -1.33 17.89
CA GLY A 305 8.91 -2.37 18.92
C GLY A 305 9.69 -3.67 18.65
N ALA A 306 10.46 -3.78 17.56
CA ALA A 306 11.32 -4.94 17.34
C ALA A 306 12.67 -4.79 18.07
N THR A 307 13.19 -5.88 18.62
CA THR A 307 14.53 -5.95 19.19
C THR A 307 15.51 -6.46 18.13
N ALA A 308 16.66 -5.80 17.98
CA ALA A 308 17.64 -6.23 17.00
C ALA A 308 19.08 -6.13 17.51
N VAL A 309 19.91 -7.08 17.08
CA VAL A 309 21.36 -7.09 17.30
C VAL A 309 22.04 -7.21 15.94
N VAL A 310 23.00 -6.33 15.68
CA VAL A 310 23.76 -6.25 14.44
C VAL A 310 25.20 -5.83 14.75
N GLU A 311 26.16 -6.22 13.90
CA GLU A 311 27.60 -6.00 14.15
C GLU A 311 28.14 -4.70 13.52
N GLY A 312 27.35 -4.04 12.66
CA GLY A 312 27.64 -2.71 12.14
C GLY A 312 26.48 -2.17 11.31
N VAL A 313 26.35 -0.85 11.22
CA VAL A 313 25.28 -0.17 10.49
C VAL A 313 25.86 0.94 9.62
N GLY A 314 25.26 1.16 8.45
CA GLY A 314 25.52 2.35 7.64
C GLY A 314 24.85 3.62 8.20
N ASP A 315 24.75 4.64 7.36
CA ASP A 315 24.17 5.93 7.74
C ASP A 315 22.69 5.84 8.11
N HIS A 316 22.21 6.78 8.92
CA HIS A 316 20.81 6.92 9.31
C HIS A 316 20.23 5.73 10.11
N GLY A 317 21.07 5.03 10.88
CA GLY A 317 20.61 4.01 11.83
C GLY A 317 19.59 4.57 12.84
N CYS A 318 18.54 3.81 13.08
CA CYS A 318 17.42 4.12 13.99
C CYS A 318 16.67 5.42 13.66
N GLU A 319 16.74 5.90 12.42
CA GLU A 319 16.02 7.10 11.97
C GLU A 319 14.51 6.95 12.21
N TYR A 320 13.88 7.93 12.88
CA TYR A 320 12.45 7.92 13.23
C TYR A 320 11.98 6.72 14.09
N MET A 321 12.88 6.05 14.83
CA MET A 321 12.51 4.98 15.77
C MET A 321 11.63 5.51 16.92
N THR A 322 10.58 4.77 17.29
CA THR A 322 9.60 5.15 18.31
C THR A 322 9.36 4.09 19.39
N GLY A 323 10.06 2.96 19.35
CA GLY A 323 9.95 1.87 20.33
C GLY A 323 10.95 0.76 20.09
#